data_AF-A0A0R1WQD9-F1
#
_entry.id   AF-A0A0R1WQD9-F1
#
_cell.length_a   1.000
_cell.length_b   1.000
_cell.length_c   1.000
_cell.angle_alpha   90.00
_cell.angle_beta   90.00
_cell.angle_gamma   90.00
#
_symmetry.space_group_name_H-M   'P 1'
#
loop_
_entity.id
_entity.type
_entity.pdbx_description
1 polymer ?
#
loop_
_entity_poly.entity_id
_entity_poly.type
_entity_poly.pdbx_seq_one_letter_code
_entity_poly.pdbx_strand_id
1 'polypeptide(L)' 'MERGDAPYYPVNNEKNNTLYEQYKELAASKAENVIFGGRLGQYRYYNMDQVIVAVLEAVNGEF' A
#
# COMPACT_ATOMS: atom_id res chain seq x y z
N MET A 1 -20.29 -1.38 4.30
CA MET A 1 -19.48 -0.61 3.34
C MET A 1 -20.15 -0.78 2.00
N GLU A 2 -20.65 0.30 1.43
CA GLU A 2 -21.23 0.30 0.09
C GLU A 2 -20.12 0.36 -0.97
N ARG A 3 -20.44 -0.11 -2.17
CA ARG A 3 -19.49 -0.12 -3.29
C ARG A 3 -19.31 1.32 -3.77
N GLY A 4 -18.27 2.00 -3.29
CA GLY A 4 -18.01 3.41 -3.58
C GLY A 4 -17.55 4.23 -2.37
N ASP A 5 -17.67 3.70 -1.15
CA ASP A 5 -17.11 4.35 0.03
C ASP A 5 -15.59 4.41 -0.05
N ALA A 6 -15.02 5.57 0.28
CA ALA A 6 -13.57 5.73 0.38
C ALA A 6 -13.01 4.71 1.40
N PRO A 7 -12.02 3.88 1.05
CA PRO A 7 -11.48 2.89 1.96
C PRO A 7 -10.73 3.59 3.09
N TYR A 8 -11.34 3.65 4.28
CA TYR A 8 -10.74 4.35 5.42
C TYR A 8 -9.72 3.51 6.17
N TYR A 9 -9.85 2.18 6.24
CA TYR A 9 -8.97 1.31 7.06
C TYR A 9 -8.78 -0.07 6.41
N PRO A 10 -7.55 -0.63 6.39
CA PRO A 10 -7.35 -2.02 5.98
C PRO A 10 -8.01 -2.98 6.97
N VAL A 11 -8.60 -4.04 6.44
CA VAL A 11 -9.26 -5.08 7.25
C VAL A 11 -8.36 -6.30 7.22
N ASN A 12 -7.53 -6.44 8.26
CA ASN A 12 -6.57 -7.53 8.37
C ASN A 12 -7.29 -8.86 8.64
N ASN A 13 -7.50 -9.63 7.59
CA ASN A 13 -7.98 -11.01 7.66
C ASN A 13 -7.26 -11.85 6.61
N GLU A 14 -7.33 -13.16 6.73
CA GLU A 14 -6.61 -14.09 5.86
C GLU A 14 -6.93 -13.86 4.37
N LYS A 15 -8.20 -13.70 4.02
CA LYS A 15 -8.64 -13.44 2.64
C LYS A 15 -8.01 -12.17 2.06
N ASN A 16 -8.05 -11.08 2.82
CA ASN A 16 -7.56 -9.78 2.37
C ASN A 16 -6.03 -9.73 2.32
N ASN A 17 -5.36 -10.39 3.26
CA ASN A 17 -3.91 -10.50 3.26
C ASN A 17 -3.43 -11.32 2.05
N THR A 18 -4.08 -12.46 1.76
CA THR A 18 -3.77 -13.27 0.58
C THR A 18 -3.98 -12.48 -0.72
N LEU A 19 -5.09 -11.72 -0.81
CA LEU A 19 -5.35 -10.86 -1.96
C LEU A 19 -4.31 -9.74 -2.09
N TYR A 20 -3.90 -9.14 -0.98
CA TYR A 20 -2.84 -8.13 -0.97
C TYR A 20 -1.51 -8.68 -1.49
N GLU A 21 -1.10 -9.88 -1.06
CA GLU A 21 0.14 -10.49 -1.56
C GLU A 21 0.08 -10.74 -3.07
N GLN A 22 -1.06 -11.17 -3.62
CA GLN A 22 -1.24 -11.29 -5.07
C GLN A 22 -1.08 -9.95 -5.81
N TYR A 23 -1.61 -8.87 -5.26
CA TYR A 23 -1.42 -7.53 -5.84
C TYR A 23 0.01 -7.04 -5.73
N LYS A 24 0.70 -7.37 -4.65
CA LYS A 24 2.11 -7.03 -4.45
C LYS A 24 3.01 -7.76 -5.45
N GLU A 25 2.76 -9.03 -5.72
CA GLU A 25 3.44 -9.78 -6.78
C GLU A 25 3.16 -9.18 -8.17
N LEU A 26 1.91 -8.77 -8.42
CA LEU A 26 1.52 -8.13 -9.67
C LEU A 26 2.23 -6.78 -9.87
N ALA A 27 2.30 -5.97 -8.82
CA ALA A 27 3.02 -4.71 -8.83
C ALA A 27 4.51 -4.92 -9.12
N ALA A 28 5.15 -5.87 -8.44
CA ALA A 28 6.57 -6.20 -8.64
C ALA A 28 6.87 -6.72 -10.05
N SER A 29 5.94 -7.43 -10.69
CA SER A 29 6.15 -8.03 -12.01
C SER A 29 5.74 -7.17 -13.20
N LYS A 30 4.88 -6.16 -13.00
CA LYS A 30 4.29 -5.39 -14.12
C LYS A 30 4.49 -3.89 -14.05
N ALA A 31 4.97 -3.35 -12.93
CA ALA A 31 4.95 -1.92 -12.68
C ALA A 31 6.36 -1.40 -12.33
N GLU A 32 7.33 -1.67 -13.20
CA GLU A 32 8.76 -1.36 -13.02
C GLU A 32 9.05 0.12 -12.73
N ASN A 33 8.20 1.04 -13.20
CA ASN A 33 8.35 2.49 -13.02
C ASN A 33 7.27 3.08 -12.11
N VAL A 34 6.67 2.28 -11.22
CA VAL A 34 5.61 2.73 -10.31
C VAL A 34 5.94 2.34 -8.88
N ILE A 35 6.00 3.34 -8.00
CA ILE A 35 6.17 3.14 -6.56
C ILE A 35 4.79 3.16 -5.89
N PHE A 36 4.40 2.03 -5.29
CA PHE A 36 3.16 1.92 -4.52
C PHE A 36 3.41 2.33 -3.07
N GLY A 37 3.02 3.56 -2.74
CA GLY A 37 3.26 4.18 -1.44
C GLY A 37 2.00 4.43 -0.60
N GLY A 38 2.23 4.71 0.68
CA GLY A 38 1.22 5.16 1.61
C GLY A 38 0.20 4.11 2.03
N ARG A 39 -0.83 4.56 2.74
CA ARG A 39 -1.82 3.72 3.42
C ARG A 39 -2.52 2.73 2.49
N LEU A 40 -3.01 3.23 1.35
CA LEU A 40 -3.78 2.44 0.40
C LEU A 40 -2.89 1.64 -0.56
N GLY A 41 -1.79 2.23 -1.03
CA GLY A 41 -0.86 1.55 -1.93
C GLY A 41 -0.12 0.38 -1.27
N GLN A 42 0.14 0.47 0.05
CA GLN A 42 0.82 -0.59 0.81
C GLN A 42 -0.13 -1.44 1.67
N TYR A 43 -1.44 -1.18 1.62
CA TYR A 43 -2.44 -1.85 2.47
C TYR A 43 -2.05 -1.86 3.96
N ARG A 44 -1.58 -0.72 4.47
CA ARG A 44 -1.09 -0.57 5.85
C ARG A 44 -1.90 0.44 6.63
N TYR A 45 -1.99 0.22 7.93
CA TYR A 45 -2.47 1.24 8.85
C TYR A 45 -1.31 2.18 9.16
N TYR A 46 -1.38 3.41 8.66
CA TYR A 46 -0.41 4.45 8.96
C TYR A 46 -1.09 5.65 9.62
N ASN A 47 -0.42 6.18 10.64
CA ASN A 47 -0.60 7.55 11.10
C ASN A 47 0.14 8.54 10.18
N MET A 48 -0.12 9.84 10.34
CA MET A 48 0.44 10.90 9.46
C MET A 48 1.97 10.94 9.48
N ASP A 49 2.58 10.81 10.65
CA ASP A 49 4.03 10.75 10.83
C ASP A 49 4.65 9.53 10.12
N GLN A 50 4.02 8.36 10.25
CA GLN A 50 4.50 7.12 9.66
C GLN A 50 4.47 7.17 8.13
N VAL A 51 3.43 7.75 7.53
CA VAL A 51 3.37 7.89 6.06
C VAL A 51 4.41 8.90 5.55
N ILE A 52 4.70 9.97 6.30
CA ILE A 52 5.73 10.94 5.92
C ILE A 52 7.11 10.26 5.92
N VAL A 53 7.44 9.54 7.00
CA VAL A 53 8.71 8.80 7.10
C VAL A 53 8.85 7.78 5.96
N ALA A 54 7.82 6.98 5.71
CA ALA A 54 7.84 5.97 4.66
C ALA A 54 8.05 6.57 3.25
N VAL A 55 7.52 7.77 2.99
CA VAL A 55 7.75 8.46 1.70
C VAL A 55 9.19 8.97 1.61
N LEU A 56 9.74 9.55 2.68
CA LEU A 56 11.13 10.01 2.69
C LEU A 56 12.12 8.86 2.47
N GLU A 57 11.88 7.71 3.11
CA GLU A 57 12.68 6.50 2.91
C GLU A 57 12.58 5.97 1.48
N ALA A 58 11.36 5.92 0.92
CA ALA A 58 11.15 5.47 -0.46
C ALA A 58 11.90 6.35 -1.46
N VAL A 59 11.84 7.67 -1.28
CA VAL A 59 12.53 8.63 -2.17
C VAL A 59 14.05 8.50 -2.04
N ASN A 60 14.59 8.35 -0.83
CA ASN A 60 16.02 8.16 -0.62
C ASN A 60 16.56 6.84 -1.21
N GLY A 61 15.70 5.83 -1.41
CA GLY A 61 16.10 4.57 -2.05
C GLY A 61 16.25 4.65 -3.57
N GLU A 62 15.72 5.70 -4.20
CA GLU A 62 15.75 5.90 -5.66
C GLU A 62 16.96 6.75 -6.13
N PHE A 63 17.64 7.45 -5.20
CA PHE A 63 18.77 8.35 -5.48
C PHE A 63 20.09 7.81 -4.94
#